data_AF-A0A2H5XT20-F1
#
_entry.id   AF-A0A2H5XT20-F1
#
_cell.length_a   1.000
_cell.length_b   1.000
_cell.length_c   1.000
_cell.angle_alpha   90.00
_cell.angle_beta   90.00
_cell.angle_gamma   90.00
#
_symmetry.space_group_name_H-M   'P 1'
#
loop_
_entity.id
_entity.type
_entity.pdbx_description
1 polymer ?
#
loop_
_entity_poly.entity_id
_entity_poly.type
_entity_poly.pdbx_seq_one_letter_code
_entity_poly.pdbx_strand_id
1 'polypeptide(L)'
;MVLGLDLAGSENRKTGVCIADKKVKDVFTVKKDEEIIKVVSEIKNLKVVAIDAPLSLPKGRKNIDEKNSTHFRECDIELMRMKIKFFPITLGPMRMLTKRGIELKRKIESLKNIRVIEVFPGALYDIFKIPRKDKKKIFEFFVKVGFIAEKHERELSQDEFDSIACAFTAKLFLENKTKELGNPSEGTLIIPEPSLFGFI
;
A
#
# COMPACT_ATOMS: atom_id res chain seq x y z
N MET A 1 -5.48 5.79 14.16
CA MET A 1 -4.20 5.92 13.44
C MET A 1 -4.20 4.92 12.30
N VAL A 2 -3.40 5.19 11.28
CA VAL A 2 -3.16 4.31 10.14
C VAL A 2 -1.67 4.09 9.99
N LEU A 3 -1.31 2.98 9.37
CA LEU A 3 0.06 2.64 9.05
C LEU A 3 0.14 2.22 7.58
N GLY A 4 1.05 2.83 6.84
CA GLY A 4 1.34 2.49 5.44
C GLY A 4 2.66 1.74 5.33
N LEU A 5 2.68 0.67 4.55
CA LEU A 5 3.85 -0.13 4.25
C LEU A 5 4.11 -0.13 2.74
N ASP A 6 5.31 0.30 2.34
CA ASP A 6 5.87 -0.03 1.03
C ASP A 6 6.70 -1.32 1.19
N LEU A 7 6.06 -2.46 0.99
CA LEU A 7 6.61 -3.76 1.36
C LEU A 7 7.62 -4.23 0.31
N ALA A 8 8.86 -4.47 0.74
CA ALA A 8 9.80 -5.17 -0.12
C ALA A 8 9.55 -6.68 -0.13
N GLY A 9 9.79 -7.36 -1.25
CA GLY A 9 9.60 -8.81 -1.31
C GLY A 9 10.56 -9.60 -0.40
N SER A 10 11.76 -9.09 -0.13
CA SER A 10 12.78 -9.76 0.69
C SER A 10 13.07 -9.00 1.97
N GLU A 11 13.24 -9.72 3.08
CA GLU A 11 13.67 -9.18 4.38
C GLU A 11 15.10 -8.61 4.39
N ASN A 12 15.86 -8.75 3.31
CA ASN A 12 17.16 -8.09 3.16
C ASN A 12 17.05 -6.67 2.58
N ARG A 13 15.86 -6.29 2.11
CA ARG A 13 15.57 -5.01 1.47
C ARG A 13 14.75 -4.13 2.42
N LYS A 14 14.89 -2.81 2.25
CA LYS A 14 14.14 -1.85 3.04
C LYS A 14 12.66 -1.92 2.69
N THR A 15 11.82 -1.88 3.71
CA THR A 15 10.38 -1.67 3.64
C THR A 15 10.10 -0.29 4.22
N GLY A 16 9.45 0.58 3.45
CA GLY A 16 9.02 1.88 3.93
C GLY A 16 7.88 1.75 4.94
N VAL A 17 7.92 2.53 6.01
CA VAL A 17 6.90 2.55 7.06
C VAL A 17 6.50 4.00 7.31
N CYS A 18 5.21 4.29 7.20
CA CYS A 18 4.65 5.60 7.55
C CYS A 18 3.55 5.42 8.60
N ILE A 19 3.68 6.12 9.73
CA ILE A 19 2.66 6.20 10.78
C ILE A 19 1.93 7.53 10.62
N ALA A 20 0.60 7.51 10.56
CA ALA A 20 -0.19 8.72 10.39
C ALA A 20 -1.53 8.70 11.15
N ASP A 21 -2.09 9.90 11.34
CA ASP A 21 -3.51 10.09 11.63
C ASP A 21 -4.14 11.08 10.65
N LYS A 22 -4.29 12.35 11.02
CA LYS A 22 -4.63 13.45 10.12
C LYS A 22 -3.42 13.86 9.29
N LYS A 23 -2.22 13.74 9.86
CA LYS A 23 -0.93 14.02 9.23
C LYS A 23 0.05 12.88 9.48
N VAL A 24 1.15 12.86 8.72
CA VAL A 24 2.30 11.99 8.99
C VAL A 24 2.86 12.33 10.37
N LYS A 25 3.08 11.30 11.19
CA LYS A 25 3.72 11.39 12.51
C LYS A 25 5.16 10.92 12.49
N ASP A 26 5.41 9.86 11.75
CA ASP A 26 6.74 9.28 11.62
C ASP A 26 6.85 8.54 10.29
N VAL A 27 8.05 8.54 9.73
CA VAL A 27 8.39 7.84 8.50
C VAL A 27 9.83 7.32 8.57
N PHE A 28 9.98 6.02 8.36
CA PHE A 28 11.26 5.33 8.46
C PHE A 28 11.25 4.05 7.63
N THR A 29 12.33 3.28 7.71
CA THR A 29 12.42 1.99 7.04
C THR A 29 12.76 0.89 8.04
N VAL A 30 12.17 -0.29 7.82
CA VAL A 30 12.53 -1.54 8.49
C VAL A 30 12.92 -2.57 7.44
N LYS A 31 13.30 -3.79 7.84
CA LYS A 31 13.65 -4.85 6.90
C LYS A 31 12.87 -6.13 7.17
N LYS A 32 12.89 -6.59 8.42
CA LYS A 32 12.36 -7.89 8.82
C LYS A 32 10.88 -7.85 9.16
N ASP A 33 10.23 -9.00 9.03
CA ASP A 33 8.82 -9.13 9.40
C ASP A 33 8.59 -8.87 10.90
N GLU A 34 9.51 -9.31 11.77
CA GLU A 34 9.37 -9.08 13.21
C GLU A 34 9.43 -7.59 13.57
N GLU A 35 10.19 -6.79 12.82
CA GLU A 35 10.24 -5.34 13.00
C GLU A 35 8.90 -4.70 12.62
N ILE A 36 8.30 -5.13 11.51
CA ILE A 36 6.96 -4.68 11.09
C ILE A 36 5.92 -5.04 12.16
N ILE A 37 5.91 -6.29 12.62
CA ILE A 37 4.98 -6.76 13.65
C ILE A 37 5.16 -6.00 14.96
N LYS A 38 6.40 -5.71 15.35
CA LYS A 38 6.70 -4.90 16.53
C LYS A 38 6.08 -3.51 16.41
N VAL A 39 6.33 -2.80 15.30
CA VAL A 39 5.75 -1.46 15.06
C VAL A 39 4.22 -1.51 15.14
N VAL A 40 3.59 -2.48 14.47
CA VAL A 40 2.12 -2.65 14.50
C VAL A 40 1.61 -2.87 15.92
N SER A 41 2.31 -3.67 16.73
CA SER A 41 1.90 -4.01 18.10
C SER A 41 1.96 -2.83 19.07
N GLU A 42 2.93 -1.93 18.90
CA GLU A 42 3.20 -0.77 19.77
C GLU A 42 2.20 0.38 19.56
N ILE A 43 1.54 0.44 18.40
CA ILE A 43 0.56 1.50 18.09
C ILE A 43 -0.80 1.16 18.72
N LYS A 44 -1.12 1.78 19.87
CA LYS A 44 -2.34 1.49 20.66
C LYS A 44 -3.67 1.60 19.88
N ASN A 45 -3.85 2.66 19.10
CA ASN A 45 -5.10 2.97 18.39
C ASN A 45 -4.95 2.83 16.86
N LEU A 46 -4.22 1.82 16.42
CA LEU A 46 -4.09 1.48 15.00
C LEU A 46 -5.39 0.87 14.49
N LYS A 47 -5.96 1.45 13.43
CA LYS A 47 -7.22 0.99 12.84
C LYS A 47 -7.01 0.24 11.53
N VAL A 48 -6.10 0.74 10.70
CA VAL A 48 -5.85 0.24 9.35
C VAL A 48 -4.35 0.13 9.09
N VAL A 49 -3.93 -0.99 8.52
CA VAL A 49 -2.61 -1.18 7.92
C VAL A 49 -2.79 -1.33 6.41
N ALA A 50 -2.24 -0.41 5.64
CA ALA A 50 -2.23 -0.46 4.18
C ALA A 50 -0.88 -0.99 3.69
N ILE A 51 -0.89 -2.04 2.87
CA ILE A 51 0.32 -2.70 2.39
C ILE A 51 0.39 -2.61 0.87
N ASP A 52 1.52 -2.10 0.35
CA ASP A 52 1.87 -2.19 -1.08
C ASP A 52 2.37 -3.60 -1.41
N ALA A 53 1.44 -4.53 -1.53
CA ALA A 53 1.71 -5.89 -1.98
C ALA A 53 0.39 -6.58 -2.33
N PRO A 54 0.37 -7.50 -3.31
CA PRO A 54 -0.74 -8.43 -3.44
C PRO A 54 -0.94 -9.22 -2.14
N LEU A 55 -2.16 -9.16 -1.58
CA LEU A 55 -2.54 -9.84 -0.33
C LEU A 55 -3.45 -11.05 -0.56
N SER A 56 -3.57 -11.48 -1.82
CA SER A 56 -4.37 -12.63 -2.24
C SER A 56 -3.80 -13.26 -3.51
N LEU A 57 -4.24 -14.48 -3.80
CA LEU A 57 -3.93 -15.17 -5.04
C LEU A 57 -5.09 -15.01 -6.04
N PRO A 58 -4.82 -15.13 -7.36
CA PRO A 58 -5.84 -15.25 -8.38
C PRO A 58 -6.73 -16.46 -8.12
N LYS A 59 -8.01 -16.31 -8.43
CA LYS A 59 -9.06 -17.29 -8.28
C LYS A 59 -8.66 -18.58 -8.99
N GLY A 60 -8.77 -19.69 -8.28
CA GLY A 60 -8.36 -21.00 -8.79
C GLY A 60 -6.88 -21.34 -8.55
N ARG A 61 -6.03 -20.40 -8.09
CA ARG A 61 -4.68 -20.74 -7.64
C ARG A 61 -4.69 -21.11 -6.15
N LYS A 62 -3.96 -22.18 -5.81
CA LYS A 62 -3.63 -22.53 -4.42
C LYS A 62 -2.20 -22.11 -4.04
N ASN A 63 -1.32 -22.00 -5.04
CA ASN A 63 0.07 -21.60 -4.88
C ASN A 63 0.50 -20.68 -6.03
N ILE A 64 1.25 -19.63 -5.72
CA ILE A 64 1.78 -18.67 -6.71
C ILE A 64 2.95 -19.24 -7.51
N ASP A 65 3.65 -20.26 -7.00
CA ASP A 65 4.77 -20.94 -7.68
C ASP A 65 4.32 -21.95 -8.74
N GLU A 66 3.08 -22.45 -8.61
CA GLU A 66 2.52 -23.39 -9.56
C GLU A 66 2.36 -22.71 -10.93
N LYS A 67 2.88 -23.34 -11.98
CA LYS A 67 2.72 -22.85 -13.34
C LYS A 67 1.31 -23.15 -13.82
N ASN A 68 0.54 -22.11 -14.11
CA ASN A 68 -0.76 -22.17 -14.76
C ASN A 68 -1.04 -20.87 -15.52
N SER A 69 -2.16 -20.83 -16.25
CA SER A 69 -2.60 -19.71 -17.10
C SER A 69 -3.27 -18.55 -16.36
N THR A 70 -3.53 -18.65 -15.05
CA THR A 70 -4.31 -17.66 -14.30
C THR A 70 -3.44 -16.56 -13.71
N HIS A 71 -2.96 -15.62 -14.51
CA HIS A 71 -1.93 -14.65 -14.09
C HIS A 71 -2.41 -13.41 -13.33
N PHE A 72 -3.70 -13.11 -13.38
CA PHE A 72 -4.26 -11.84 -12.89
C PHE A 72 -5.48 -12.08 -12.01
N ARG A 73 -5.64 -11.22 -11.01
CA ARG A 73 -6.86 -11.05 -10.23
C ARG A 73 -7.80 -10.08 -10.94
N GLU A 74 -9.06 -10.03 -10.53
CA GLU A 74 -10.03 -9.06 -11.04
C GLU A 74 -9.56 -7.61 -10.81
N CYS A 75 -8.95 -7.31 -9.65
CA CYS A 75 -8.39 -5.97 -9.38
C CYS A 75 -7.25 -5.60 -10.34
N ASP A 76 -6.42 -6.58 -10.73
CA ASP A 76 -5.33 -6.41 -11.69
C ASP A 76 -5.90 -6.06 -13.09
N ILE A 77 -6.99 -6.73 -13.49
CA ILE A 77 -7.69 -6.45 -14.76
C ILE A 77 -8.30 -5.04 -14.75
N GLU A 78 -8.88 -4.62 -13.62
CA GLU A 78 -9.44 -3.28 -13.46
C GLU A 78 -8.36 -2.19 -13.55
N LEU A 79 -7.19 -2.40 -12.95
CA LEU A 79 -6.04 -1.50 -13.13
C LEU A 79 -5.66 -1.35 -14.61
N MET A 80 -5.66 -2.44 -15.39
CA MET A 80 -5.37 -2.37 -16.84
C MET A 80 -6.42 -1.54 -17.59
N ARG A 81 -7.72 -1.68 -17.26
CA ARG A 81 -8.80 -0.88 -17.85
C ARG A 81 -8.64 0.61 -17.52
N MET A 82 -8.11 0.92 -16.34
CA MET A 82 -7.74 2.28 -15.94
C MET A 82 -6.43 2.78 -16.56
N LYS A 83 -5.75 1.95 -17.37
CA LYS A 83 -4.43 2.23 -17.97
C LYS A 83 -3.32 2.47 -16.94
N ILE A 84 -3.48 1.97 -15.72
CA ILE A 84 -2.49 2.05 -14.65
C ILE A 84 -1.53 0.87 -14.81
N LYS A 85 -0.22 1.17 -14.93
CA LYS A 85 0.81 0.15 -15.11
C LYS A 85 1.22 -0.47 -13.76
N PHE A 86 1.22 -1.79 -13.70
CA PHE A 86 1.67 -2.59 -12.56
C PHE A 86 2.46 -3.82 -13.04
N PHE A 87 3.12 -4.50 -12.11
CA PHE A 87 3.82 -5.75 -12.39
C PHE A 87 2.89 -6.95 -12.13
N PRO A 88 2.75 -7.90 -13.07
CA PRO A 88 1.97 -9.10 -12.84
C PRO A 88 2.47 -9.86 -11.61
N ILE A 89 1.54 -10.30 -10.75
CA ILE A 89 1.88 -10.96 -9.49
C ILE A 89 2.68 -12.26 -9.67
N THR A 90 2.60 -12.86 -10.87
CA THR A 90 3.33 -14.10 -11.22
C THR A 90 4.77 -13.86 -11.67
N LEU A 91 5.20 -12.60 -11.80
CA LEU A 91 6.59 -12.26 -12.07
C LEU A 91 7.48 -12.68 -10.89
N GLY A 92 8.69 -13.16 -11.14
CA GLY A 92 9.57 -13.77 -10.12
C GLY A 92 9.65 -12.98 -8.79
N PRO A 93 10.05 -11.69 -8.80
CA PRO A 93 10.07 -10.87 -7.59
C PRO A 93 8.70 -10.67 -6.95
N MET A 94 7.63 -10.57 -7.75
CA MET A 94 6.27 -10.40 -7.25
C MET A 94 5.73 -11.65 -6.56
N ARG A 95 6.15 -12.86 -6.95
CA ARG A 95 5.78 -14.08 -6.22
C ARG A 95 6.24 -14.04 -4.78
N MET A 96 7.48 -13.62 -4.55
CA MET A 96 8.07 -13.49 -3.23
C MET A 96 7.33 -12.42 -2.42
N LEU A 97 7.09 -11.25 -3.02
CA LEU A 97 6.31 -10.17 -2.41
C LEU A 97 4.88 -10.61 -2.05
N THR A 98 4.20 -11.33 -2.94
CA THR A 98 2.82 -11.80 -2.74
C THR A 98 2.74 -12.78 -1.57
N LYS A 99 3.66 -13.75 -1.48
CA LYS A 99 3.70 -14.68 -0.35
C LYS A 99 3.91 -13.94 0.97
N ARG A 100 4.90 -13.03 0.99
CA ARG A 100 5.22 -12.22 2.17
C ARG A 100 4.03 -11.34 2.58
N GLY A 101 3.36 -10.70 1.63
CA GLY A 101 2.18 -9.88 1.86
C GLY A 101 1.02 -10.69 2.47
N ILE A 102 0.70 -11.85 1.90
CA ILE A 102 -0.35 -12.76 2.43
C ILE A 102 -0.03 -13.19 3.86
N GLU A 103 1.22 -13.55 4.15
CA GLU A 103 1.65 -13.98 5.48
C GLU A 103 1.58 -12.84 6.49
N LEU A 104 2.12 -11.66 6.15
CA LEU A 104 2.08 -10.47 7.00
C LEU A 104 0.64 -10.03 7.28
N LYS A 105 -0.24 -10.05 6.27
CA LYS A 105 -1.67 -9.77 6.47
C LYS A 105 -2.25 -10.67 7.57
N ARG A 106 -2.06 -11.98 7.46
CA ARG A 106 -2.55 -12.95 8.46
C ARG A 106 -1.98 -12.69 9.85
N LYS A 107 -0.66 -12.46 9.94
CA LYS A 107 0.00 -12.15 11.22
C LYS A 107 -0.57 -10.87 11.85
N ILE A 108 -0.69 -9.79 11.07
CA ILE A 108 -1.21 -8.49 11.56
C ILE A 108 -2.67 -8.61 12.01
N GLU A 109 -3.53 -9.23 11.21
CA GLU A 109 -4.96 -9.42 11.54
C GLU A 109 -5.15 -10.29 12.79
N SER A 110 -4.18 -11.14 13.14
CA SER A 110 -4.23 -11.96 14.36
C SER A 110 -3.89 -11.21 15.66
N LEU A 111 -3.27 -10.02 15.58
CA LEU A 111 -2.79 -9.31 16.77
C LEU A 111 -3.93 -8.61 17.54
N LYS A 112 -4.78 -7.89 16.81
CA LYS A 112 -5.84 -7.00 17.35
C LYS A 112 -6.92 -6.82 16.27
N ASN A 113 -7.99 -6.08 16.58
CA ASN A 113 -9.01 -5.67 15.62
C ASN A 113 -8.47 -4.59 14.63
N ILE A 114 -7.49 -4.98 13.81
CA ILE A 114 -6.82 -4.15 12.81
C ILE A 114 -7.28 -4.62 11.43
N ARG A 115 -7.76 -3.69 10.60
CA ARG A 115 -8.07 -3.99 9.22
C ARG A 115 -6.81 -3.89 8.36
N VAL A 116 -6.48 -4.93 7.62
CA VAL A 116 -5.41 -4.88 6.62
C VAL A 116 -6.03 -4.66 5.24
N ILE A 117 -5.51 -3.69 4.50
CA ILE A 117 -5.94 -3.40 3.13
C ILE A 117 -4.76 -3.47 2.17
N GLU A 118 -5.02 -3.99 0.98
CA GLU A 118 -4.09 -3.92 -0.14
C GLU A 118 -4.20 -2.54 -0.78
N VAL A 119 -3.06 -1.90 -1.05
CA VAL A 119 -2.97 -0.61 -1.74
C VAL A 119 -1.86 -0.66 -2.78
N PHE A 120 -1.83 0.34 -3.66
CA PHE A 120 -0.76 0.50 -4.65
C PHE A 120 -0.43 2.00 -4.82
N PRO A 121 0.72 2.49 -4.30
CA PRO A 121 1.17 3.88 -4.44
C PRO A 121 1.16 4.36 -5.89
N GLY A 122 1.54 3.49 -6.83
CA GLY A 122 1.51 3.79 -8.25
C GLY A 122 0.12 4.14 -8.78
N ALA A 123 -0.96 3.55 -8.23
CA ALA A 123 -2.32 3.94 -8.59
C ALA A 123 -2.66 5.33 -8.05
N LEU A 124 -2.30 5.63 -6.80
CA LEU A 124 -2.49 6.96 -6.21
C LEU A 124 -1.80 8.03 -7.05
N TYR A 125 -0.52 7.82 -7.41
CA TYR A 125 0.22 8.80 -8.20
C TYR A 125 -0.41 9.03 -9.57
N ASP A 126 -0.80 7.97 -10.27
CA ASP A 126 -1.43 8.10 -11.60
C ASP A 126 -2.79 8.80 -11.52
N ILE A 127 -3.60 8.47 -10.50
CA ILE A 127 -4.91 9.06 -10.26
C ILE A 127 -4.80 10.57 -10.03
N PHE A 128 -3.83 11.00 -9.22
CA PHE A 128 -3.58 12.42 -8.94
C PHE A 128 -2.62 13.09 -9.94
N LYS A 129 -2.27 12.41 -11.04
CA LYS A 129 -1.38 12.90 -12.11
C LYS A 129 0.00 13.35 -11.59
N ILE A 130 0.51 12.67 -10.58
CA ILE A 130 1.83 12.89 -10.00
C ILE A 130 2.83 12.00 -10.74
N PRO A 131 3.92 12.54 -11.32
CA PRO A 131 4.95 11.71 -11.92
C PRO A 131 5.57 10.78 -10.87
N ARG A 132 5.45 9.46 -11.11
CA ARG A 132 6.07 8.45 -10.25
C ARG A 132 7.58 8.71 -10.15
N LYS A 133 8.14 8.52 -8.96
CA LYS A 133 9.57 8.73 -8.64
C LYS A 133 10.08 10.16 -8.68
N ASP A 134 9.25 11.15 -9.04
CA ASP A 134 9.59 12.56 -8.87
C ASP A 134 9.33 12.98 -7.42
N LYS A 135 10.34 12.75 -6.56
CA LYS A 135 10.26 13.01 -5.12
C LYS A 135 9.81 14.44 -4.79
N LYS A 136 10.21 15.43 -5.60
CA LYS A 136 9.84 16.83 -5.38
C LYS A 136 8.33 17.01 -5.59
N LYS A 137 7.80 16.54 -6.71
CA LYS A 137 6.35 16.63 -6.98
C LYS A 137 5.50 15.80 -6.03
N ILE A 138 6.00 14.64 -5.60
CA ILE A 138 5.35 13.81 -4.59
C ILE A 138 5.28 14.57 -3.24
N PHE A 139 6.39 15.17 -2.81
CA PHE A 139 6.42 15.99 -1.60
C PHE A 139 5.46 17.18 -1.69
N GLU A 140 5.53 17.95 -2.78
CA GLU A 140 4.64 19.10 -3.04
C GLU A 140 3.16 18.70 -2.99
N PHE A 141 2.79 17.55 -3.57
CA PHE A 141 1.44 17.02 -3.47
C PHE A 141 1.01 16.77 -2.02
N PHE A 142 1.83 16.04 -1.24
CA PHE A 142 1.49 15.71 0.14
C PHE A 142 1.44 16.93 1.07
N VAL A 143 2.26 17.95 0.80
CA VAL A 143 2.16 19.26 1.47
C VAL A 143 0.86 19.96 1.07
N LYS A 144 0.54 20.00 -0.23
CA LYS A 144 -0.69 20.65 -0.75
C LYS A 144 -1.96 20.05 -0.16
N VAL A 145 -2.04 18.72 -0.02
CA VAL A 145 -3.19 18.05 0.62
C VAL A 145 -3.13 18.08 2.16
N GLY A 146 -2.11 18.73 2.73
CA GLY A 146 -1.94 18.92 4.17
C GLY A 146 -1.61 17.66 4.95
N PHE A 147 -1.11 16.61 4.28
CA PHE A 147 -0.77 15.34 4.92
C PHE A 147 0.66 15.32 5.48
N ILE A 148 1.59 16.01 4.81
CA ILE A 148 2.95 16.30 5.29
C ILE A 148 3.04 17.80 5.65
N ALA A 149 3.91 18.16 6.60
CA ALA A 149 4.23 19.55 6.91
C ALA A 149 5.10 20.19 5.81
N GLU A 150 5.05 21.52 5.66
CA GLU A 150 5.84 22.23 4.63
C GLU A 150 7.35 22.01 4.72
N LYS A 151 7.85 21.67 5.92
CA LYS A 151 9.24 21.32 6.16
C LYS A 151 9.34 19.91 6.71
N HIS A 152 10.27 19.14 6.18
CA HIS A 152 10.67 17.85 6.71
C HIS A 152 12.13 17.95 7.17
N GLU A 153 12.48 17.31 8.29
CA GLU A 153 13.80 17.43 8.91
C GLU A 153 14.95 16.85 8.06
N ARG A 154 14.60 16.00 7.10
CA ARG A 154 15.53 15.33 6.19
C ARG A 154 14.87 15.00 4.86
N GLU A 155 15.71 14.67 3.88
CA GLU A 155 15.26 14.06 2.63
C GLU A 155 14.70 12.65 2.85
N LEU A 156 13.62 12.34 2.14
CA LEU A 156 12.97 11.04 2.15
C LEU A 156 13.41 10.19 0.94
N SER A 157 13.55 8.89 1.19
CA SER A 157 13.75 7.89 0.16
C SER A 157 12.47 7.64 -0.65
N GLN A 158 12.59 6.93 -1.77
CA GLN A 158 11.40 6.58 -2.57
C GLN A 158 10.48 5.65 -1.78
N ASP A 159 11.05 4.63 -1.13
CA ASP A 159 10.30 3.67 -0.30
C ASP A 159 9.51 4.37 0.83
N GLU A 160 10.09 5.43 1.41
CA GLU A 160 9.41 6.25 2.42
C GLU A 160 8.24 7.04 1.83
N PHE A 161 8.40 7.66 0.66
CA PHE A 161 7.30 8.31 -0.05
C PHE A 161 6.19 7.34 -0.44
N ASP A 162 6.55 6.14 -0.87
CA ASP A 162 5.58 5.10 -1.23
C ASP A 162 4.82 4.61 0.01
N SER A 163 5.49 4.49 1.17
CA SER A 163 4.81 4.21 2.44
C SER A 163 3.88 5.33 2.90
N ILE A 164 4.22 6.60 2.63
CA ILE A 164 3.35 7.76 2.87
C ILE A 164 2.12 7.68 1.98
N ALA A 165 2.27 7.32 0.69
CA ALA A 165 1.15 7.12 -0.21
C ALA A 165 0.22 5.99 0.27
N CYS A 166 0.78 4.88 0.79
CA CYS A 166 0.01 3.83 1.45
C CYS A 166 -0.79 4.36 2.65
N ALA A 167 -0.13 5.11 3.54
CA ALA A 167 -0.76 5.67 4.74
C ALA A 167 -1.85 6.71 4.38
N PHE A 168 -1.62 7.51 3.35
CA PHE A 168 -2.62 8.46 2.84
C PHE A 168 -3.84 7.73 2.30
N THR A 169 -3.64 6.66 1.52
CA THR A 169 -4.75 5.82 1.03
C THR A 169 -5.52 5.19 2.18
N ALA A 170 -4.84 4.73 3.24
CA ALA A 170 -5.50 4.22 4.45
C ALA A 170 -6.31 5.30 5.20
N LYS A 171 -5.81 6.54 5.25
CA LYS A 171 -6.56 7.67 5.82
C LYS A 171 -7.83 7.94 5.00
N LEU A 172 -7.70 7.99 3.67
CA LEU A 172 -8.85 8.16 2.77
C LEU A 172 -9.85 7.02 2.90
N PHE A 173 -9.37 5.80 3.11
CA PHE A 173 -10.20 4.63 3.35
C PHE A 173 -11.08 4.81 4.60
N LEU A 174 -10.50 5.31 5.71
CA LEU A 174 -11.27 5.65 6.92
C LEU A 174 -12.25 6.82 6.73
N GLU A 175 -12.01 7.68 5.74
CA GLU A 175 -12.87 8.80 5.36
C GLU A 175 -13.92 8.43 4.30
N ASN A 176 -13.99 7.15 3.89
CA ASN A 176 -14.83 6.67 2.78
C ASN A 176 -14.56 7.40 1.45
N LYS A 177 -13.29 7.79 1.19
CA LYS A 177 -12.84 8.50 -0.03
C LYS A 177 -12.03 7.61 -0.98
N THR A 178 -12.35 6.33 -0.98
CA THR A 178 -11.68 5.30 -1.77
C THR A 178 -12.72 4.46 -2.49
N LYS A 179 -12.29 3.77 -3.54
CA LYS A 179 -13.03 2.66 -4.12
C LYS A 179 -12.24 1.36 -3.98
N GLU A 180 -12.97 0.26 -3.93
CA GLU A 180 -12.40 -1.08 -3.99
C GLU A 180 -12.42 -1.56 -5.44
N LEU A 181 -11.29 -2.08 -5.93
CA LEU A 181 -11.20 -2.74 -7.23
C LEU A 181 -11.19 -4.26 -7.05
N GLY A 182 -11.81 -4.98 -7.98
CA GLY A 182 -11.83 -6.43 -8.04
C GLY A 182 -12.93 -7.07 -7.20
N ASN A 183 -12.74 -8.35 -6.87
CA ASN A 183 -13.76 -9.20 -6.27
C ASN A 183 -13.43 -9.53 -4.81
N PRO A 184 -14.31 -9.24 -3.83
CA PRO A 184 -14.08 -9.58 -2.43
C PRO A 184 -13.73 -11.05 -2.16
N SER A 185 -14.22 -11.98 -2.99
CA SER A 185 -13.88 -13.41 -2.87
C SER A 185 -12.46 -13.77 -3.32
N GLU A 186 -11.82 -12.89 -4.10
CA GLU A 186 -10.45 -13.01 -4.60
C GLU A 186 -9.51 -11.98 -3.95
N GLY A 187 -10.02 -11.13 -3.06
CA GLY A 187 -9.34 -9.96 -2.50
C GLY A 187 -9.47 -8.72 -3.38
N THR A 188 -9.47 -7.55 -2.74
CA THR A 188 -9.66 -6.26 -3.39
C THR A 188 -8.45 -5.36 -3.20
N LEU A 189 -8.24 -4.47 -4.17
CA LEU A 189 -7.25 -3.40 -4.10
C LEU A 189 -7.96 -2.08 -3.79
N ILE A 190 -7.50 -1.37 -2.77
CA ILE A 190 -8.04 -0.07 -2.38
C ILE A 190 -7.27 1.05 -3.06
N ILE A 191 -7.99 1.92 -3.76
CA ILE A 191 -7.41 3.12 -4.40
C ILE A 191 -8.24 4.37 -4.06
N PRO A 192 -7.64 5.57 -4.12
CA PRO A 192 -8.40 6.82 -4.02
C PRO A 192 -9.52 6.90 -5.06
N GLU A 193 -10.65 7.51 -4.69
CA GLU A 193 -11.77 7.78 -5.62
C GLU A 193 -11.86 9.29 -5.93
N PRO A 194 -11.32 9.75 -7.08
CA PRO A 194 -11.28 11.16 -7.48
C PRO A 194 -12.58 11.93 -7.34
N SER A 195 -13.72 11.30 -7.66
CA SER A 195 -15.03 11.96 -7.59
C SER A 195 -15.43 12.42 -6.18
N LEU A 196 -14.76 11.91 -5.14
CA LEU A 196 -15.00 12.27 -3.74
C LEU A 196 -14.08 13.38 -3.23
N PHE A 197 -13.27 13.98 -4.12
CA PHE A 197 -12.41 15.12 -3.83
C PHE A 197 -12.95 16.36 -4.53
N GLY A 198 -13.30 17.40 -3.77
CA GLY A 198 -13.79 18.66 -4.32
C GLY A 198 -12.74 19.56 -4.98
N PHE A 199 -11.59 19.01 -5.41
CA PHE A 199 -10.44 19.79 -5.90
C PHE A 199 -9.68 19.15 -7.07
N ILE A 200 -10.33 18.23 -7.81
CA ILE A 200 -9.74 17.60 -9.00
C ILE A 200 -10.35 18.18 -10.27
#